data_AF-A0A4P5ZK24-F1
#
_entry.id   AF-A0A4P5ZK24-F1
#
_cell.length_a   1.000
_cell.length_b   1.000
_cell.length_c   1.000
_cell.angle_alpha   90.00
_cell.angle_beta   90.00
_cell.angle_gamma   90.00
#
_symmetry.space_group_name_H-M   'P 1'
#
loop_
_entity.id
_entity.type
_entity.pdbx_description
1 polymer ?
#
loop_
_entity_poly.entity_id
_entity_poly.type
_entity_poly.pdbx_seq_one_letter_code
_entity_poly.pdbx_strand_id
1 'polypeptide(L)'
;MNQLDGITQKLIELDEDTLKAQLAIQEEEIADESTSRSASSLESLEAALIATPRGGFDPEIINAGDRFFQKLNVKAYQLMCSDLFDDQELKQKIQDAYKENSDKAAALLAPVLASQLGLASSVAVLLAVLIIKTLSSATTGISSATSDTICELWKTKVDDSIDNPQVSGSETISSEAIAN
;
A
#
# COMPACT_ATOMS: atom_id res chain seq x y z
N MET A 1 -10.87 15.78 12.74
CA MET A 1 -10.19 15.12 11.61
C MET A 1 -8.84 15.75 11.47
N ASN A 2 -7.79 14.98 11.69
CA ASN A 2 -6.42 15.45 11.50
C ASN A 2 -6.05 15.40 10.01
N GLN A 3 -5.03 16.14 9.58
CA GLN A 3 -4.59 16.20 8.17
C GLN A 3 -4.31 14.80 7.60
N LEU A 4 -3.69 13.93 8.40
CA LEU A 4 -3.43 12.53 8.05
C LEU A 4 -4.73 11.75 7.76
N ASP A 5 -5.78 11.93 8.58
CA ASP A 5 -7.06 11.24 8.37
C ASP A 5 -7.70 11.67 7.04
N GLY A 6 -7.65 12.98 6.73
CA GLY A 6 -8.21 13.53 5.51
C GLY A 6 -7.50 13.05 4.24
N ILE A 7 -6.16 12.97 4.28
CA ILE A 7 -5.36 12.45 3.16
C ILE A 7 -5.59 10.94 3.00
N THR A 8 -5.61 10.19 4.11
CA THR A 8 -5.86 8.74 4.08
C THR A 8 -7.23 8.42 3.47
N GLN A 9 -8.27 9.18 3.82
CA GLN A 9 -9.60 9.04 3.21
C GLN A 9 -9.60 9.33 1.71
N LYS A 10 -8.89 10.35 1.24
CA LYS A 10 -8.78 10.59 -0.21
C LYS A 10 -8.05 9.45 -0.91
N LEU A 11 -7.00 8.92 -0.29
CA LEU A 11 -6.17 7.86 -0.88
C LEU A 11 -6.89 6.51 -0.94
N ILE A 12 -7.68 6.15 0.07
CA ILE A 12 -8.39 4.86 0.06
C ILE A 12 -9.42 4.78 -1.08
N GLU A 13 -9.97 5.92 -1.51
CA GLU A 13 -10.91 6.03 -2.63
C GLU A 13 -10.25 5.87 -4.01
N LEU A 14 -8.93 6.06 -4.12
CA LEU A 14 -8.19 5.93 -5.38
C LEU A 14 -7.95 4.46 -5.74
N ASP A 15 -7.92 4.14 -7.02
CA ASP A 15 -7.52 2.81 -7.48
C ASP A 15 -6.06 2.47 -7.11
N GLU A 16 -5.75 1.18 -7.04
CA GLU A 16 -4.42 0.71 -6.65
C GLU A 16 -3.33 1.14 -7.64
N ASP A 17 -3.64 1.29 -8.93
CA ASP A 17 -2.69 1.73 -9.96
C ASP A 17 -2.26 3.17 -9.72
N THR A 18 -3.22 4.05 -9.40
CA THR A 18 -2.96 5.44 -9.01
C THR A 18 -2.10 5.50 -7.75
N LEU A 19 -2.41 4.67 -6.73
CA LEU A 19 -1.62 4.62 -5.50
C LEU A 19 -0.18 4.15 -5.75
N LYS A 20 0.00 3.12 -6.58
CA LYS A 20 1.32 2.62 -6.99
C LYS A 20 2.09 3.68 -7.77
N ALA A 21 1.45 4.33 -8.73
CA ALA A 21 2.11 5.38 -9.51
C ALA A 21 2.56 6.56 -8.63
N GLN A 22 1.72 7.00 -7.70
CA GLN A 22 2.09 8.02 -6.71
C GLN A 22 3.23 7.55 -5.82
N LEU A 23 3.26 6.28 -5.43
CA LEU A 23 4.36 5.70 -4.66
C LEU A 23 5.69 5.75 -5.43
N ALA A 24 5.69 5.49 -6.74
CA ALA A 24 6.86 5.62 -7.60
C ALA A 24 7.35 7.07 -7.72
N ILE A 25 6.42 8.00 -7.95
CA ILE A 25 6.74 9.44 -8.05
C ILE A 25 7.37 9.92 -6.75
N GLN A 26 6.80 9.54 -5.60
CA GLN A 26 7.36 9.90 -4.30
C GLN A 26 8.75 9.29 -4.05
N GLU A 27 9.01 8.06 -4.51
CA GLU A 27 10.36 7.48 -4.46
C GLU A 27 11.36 8.34 -5.24
N GLU A 28 11.02 8.69 -6.49
CA GLU A 28 11.88 9.47 -7.37
C GLU A 28 12.13 10.89 -6.84
N GLU A 29 11.07 11.58 -6.41
CA GLU A 29 11.19 12.94 -5.88
C GLU A 29 11.98 13.02 -4.56
N ILE A 30 11.98 11.94 -3.76
CA ILE A 30 12.79 11.84 -2.53
C ILE A 30 14.25 11.53 -2.87
N ALA A 31 14.48 10.70 -3.90
CA ALA A 31 15.81 10.36 -4.39
C ALA A 31 16.52 11.57 -5.04
N ASP A 32 15.77 12.50 -5.63
CA ASP A 32 16.30 13.79 -6.07
C ASP A 32 16.51 14.73 -4.86
N GLU A 33 17.79 14.92 -4.48
CA GLU A 33 18.21 15.79 -3.38
C GLU A 33 17.65 17.22 -3.47
N SER A 34 17.30 17.68 -4.68
CA SER A 34 16.79 19.04 -4.93
C SER A 34 15.33 19.21 -4.48
N THR A 35 14.54 18.13 -4.48
CA THR A 35 13.10 18.10 -4.16
C THR A 35 12.78 17.34 -2.88
N SER A 36 13.75 16.61 -2.32
CA SER A 36 13.60 15.67 -1.20
C SER A 36 12.88 16.24 0.02
N ARG A 37 13.07 17.53 0.34
CA ARG A 37 12.43 18.18 1.50
C ARG A 37 10.94 18.49 1.29
N SER A 38 10.52 18.73 0.04
CA SER A 38 9.13 19.04 -0.32
C SER A 38 8.33 17.76 -0.54
N ALA A 39 8.91 16.79 -1.27
CA ALA A 39 8.28 15.51 -1.57
C ALA A 39 8.03 14.66 -0.32
N SER A 40 8.88 14.76 0.70
CA SER A 40 8.70 13.99 1.94
C SER A 40 7.45 14.39 2.77
N SER A 41 6.78 15.50 2.42
CA SER A 41 5.67 16.07 3.18
C SER A 41 4.30 15.61 2.67
N LEU A 42 3.36 15.48 3.61
CA LEU A 42 1.95 15.18 3.31
C LEU A 42 1.26 16.25 2.47
N GLU A 43 1.68 17.51 2.59
CA GLU A 43 1.12 18.61 1.81
C GLU A 43 1.50 18.53 0.33
N SER A 44 2.71 18.06 0.02
CA SER A 44 3.15 17.82 -1.36
C SER A 44 2.41 16.64 -1.98
N LEU A 45 2.20 15.57 -1.20
CA LEU A 45 1.37 14.44 -1.63
C LEU A 45 -0.05 14.90 -1.95
N GLU A 46 -0.68 15.70 -1.09
CA GLU A 46 -2.03 16.22 -1.33
C GLU A 46 -2.11 17.06 -2.62
N ALA A 47 -1.10 17.89 -2.88
CA ALA A 47 -1.00 18.65 -4.13
C ALA A 47 -0.84 17.73 -5.36
N ALA A 48 -0.01 16.68 -5.26
CA ALA A 48 0.19 15.69 -6.31
C ALA A 48 -1.10 14.92 -6.64
N LEU A 49 -1.92 14.60 -5.63
CA LEU A 49 -3.22 13.96 -5.83
C LEU A 49 -4.19 14.83 -6.64
N ILE A 50 -4.17 16.15 -6.43
CA ILE A 50 -4.99 17.10 -7.22
C ILE A 50 -4.48 17.19 -8.66
N ALA A 51 -3.15 17.07 -8.85
CA ALA A 51 -2.50 17.14 -10.16
C ALA A 51 -2.56 15.84 -10.97
N THR A 52 -3.08 14.74 -10.39
CA THR A 52 -3.21 13.42 -11.02
C THR A 52 -3.82 13.52 -12.43
N PRO A 53 -3.17 12.98 -13.48
CA PRO A 53 -3.67 13.04 -14.85
C PRO A 53 -5.04 12.37 -15.00
N ARG A 54 -5.99 13.04 -15.66
CA ARG A 54 -7.34 12.50 -15.95
C ARG A 54 -7.35 11.31 -16.92
N GLY A 55 -6.19 10.94 -17.48
CA GLY A 55 -6.01 9.83 -18.43
C GLY A 55 -5.32 8.59 -17.84
N GLY A 56 -5.08 8.56 -16.52
CA GLY A 56 -4.30 7.50 -15.87
C GLY A 56 -2.78 7.72 -15.97
N PHE A 57 -2.02 6.82 -15.36
CA PHE A 57 -0.56 6.83 -15.37
C PHE A 57 0.00 5.89 -16.43
N ASP A 58 1.24 6.17 -16.85
CA ASP A 58 1.98 5.25 -17.71
C ASP A 58 2.18 3.90 -16.99
N PRO A 59 1.96 2.76 -17.66
CA PRO A 59 2.18 1.43 -17.08
C PRO A 59 3.58 1.24 -16.48
N GLU A 60 4.61 1.89 -17.02
CA GLU A 60 5.97 1.82 -16.50
C GLU A 60 6.07 2.43 -15.09
N ILE A 61 5.39 3.56 -14.86
CA ILE A 61 5.34 4.24 -13.55
C ILE A 61 4.58 3.36 -12.55
N ILE A 62 3.45 2.78 -12.96
CA ILE A 62 2.67 1.86 -12.12
C ILE A 62 3.53 0.65 -11.73
N ASN A 63 4.27 0.06 -12.67
CA ASN A 63 5.16 -1.08 -12.41
C ASN A 63 6.34 -0.72 -11.51
N ALA A 64 6.92 0.47 -11.64
CA ALA A 64 7.95 0.95 -10.73
C ALA A 64 7.40 1.04 -9.30
N GLY A 65 6.20 1.62 -9.17
CA GLY A 65 5.46 1.72 -7.92
C GLY A 65 5.14 0.37 -7.30
N ASP A 66 4.71 -0.59 -8.11
CA ASP A 66 4.42 -1.95 -7.67
C ASP A 66 5.66 -2.65 -7.10
N ARG A 67 6.80 -2.55 -7.79
CA ARG A 67 8.08 -3.10 -7.30
C ARG A 67 8.51 -2.45 -5.99
N PHE A 68 8.33 -1.13 -5.86
CA PHE A 68 8.67 -0.43 -4.64
C PHE A 68 7.73 -0.81 -3.49
N PHE A 69 6.43 -0.91 -3.77
CA PHE A 69 5.43 -1.43 -2.85
C PHE A 69 5.81 -2.83 -2.37
N GLN A 70 6.10 -3.79 -3.25
CA GLN A 70 6.48 -5.16 -2.86
C GLN A 70 7.66 -5.19 -1.89
N LYS A 71 8.72 -4.42 -2.17
CA LYS A 71 9.89 -4.31 -1.28
C LYS A 71 9.51 -3.78 0.11
N LEU A 72 8.68 -2.75 0.16
CA LEU A 72 8.23 -2.14 1.41
C LEU A 72 7.22 -3.03 2.14
N ASN A 73 6.39 -3.75 1.41
CA ASN A 73 5.37 -4.66 1.93
C ASN A 73 6.00 -5.82 2.69
N VAL A 74 7.09 -6.39 2.17
CA VAL A 74 7.89 -7.41 2.89
C VAL A 74 8.40 -6.87 4.23
N LYS A 75 8.93 -5.64 4.25
CA LYS A 75 9.44 -5.00 5.47
C LYS A 75 8.32 -4.69 6.46
N ALA A 76 7.19 -4.19 5.98
CA ALA A 76 6.01 -3.90 6.78
C ALA A 76 5.42 -5.18 7.40
N TYR A 77 5.36 -6.27 6.62
CA TYR A 77 4.98 -7.59 7.10
C TYR A 77 5.94 -8.07 8.20
N GLN A 78 7.26 -8.00 7.96
CA GLN A 78 8.25 -8.39 8.98
C GLN A 78 8.10 -7.57 10.26
N LEU A 79 7.85 -6.26 10.15
CA LEU A 79 7.62 -5.41 11.30
C LEU A 79 6.35 -5.83 12.06
N MET A 80 5.21 -5.94 11.38
CA MET A 80 3.91 -6.14 12.03
C MET A 80 3.69 -7.57 12.51
N CYS A 81 4.16 -8.54 11.74
CA CYS A 81 3.86 -9.97 11.94
C CYS A 81 5.03 -10.78 12.50
N SER A 82 6.21 -10.17 12.70
CA SER A 82 7.28 -10.79 13.47
C SER A 82 7.31 -10.23 14.90
N ASP A 83 8.10 -10.88 15.75
CA ASP A 83 8.37 -10.46 17.13
C ASP A 83 9.19 -9.15 17.22
N LEU A 84 9.50 -8.51 16.09
CA LEU A 84 10.28 -7.27 16.03
C LEU A 84 9.50 -6.04 16.52
N PHE A 85 8.17 -6.12 16.55
CA PHE A 85 7.32 -5.07 17.08
C PHE A 85 6.69 -5.52 18.39
N ASP A 86 7.27 -5.06 19.50
CA ASP A 86 6.88 -5.42 20.88
C ASP A 86 5.66 -4.65 21.41
N ASP A 87 5.12 -3.70 20.64
CA ASP A 87 3.96 -2.90 21.05
C ASP A 87 2.64 -3.62 20.76
N GLN A 88 2.29 -4.54 21.66
CA GLN A 88 1.05 -5.33 21.60
C GLN A 88 -0.21 -4.44 21.66
N GLU A 89 -0.18 -3.31 22.37
CA GLU A 89 -1.30 -2.39 22.46
C GLU A 89 -1.57 -1.72 21.10
N LEU A 90 -0.51 -1.27 20.44
CA LEU A 90 -0.60 -0.66 19.12
C LEU A 90 -0.98 -1.68 18.04
N LYS A 91 -0.46 -2.92 18.11
CA LYS A 91 -0.92 -4.03 17.26
C LYS A 91 -2.42 -4.26 17.40
N GLN A 92 -2.92 -4.36 18.62
CA GLN A 92 -4.33 -4.58 18.89
C GLN A 92 -5.18 -3.40 18.38
N LYS A 93 -4.72 -2.17 18.58
CA LYS A 93 -5.42 -0.95 18.13
C LYS A 93 -5.54 -0.88 16.60
N ILE A 94 -4.47 -1.23 15.88
CA ILE A 94 -4.49 -1.30 14.41
C ILE A 94 -5.46 -2.41 13.96
N GLN A 95 -5.44 -3.56 14.64
CA GLN A 95 -6.33 -4.67 14.31
C GLN A 95 -7.81 -4.35 14.56
N ASP A 96 -8.12 -3.70 15.68
CA ASP A 96 -9.49 -3.31 16.00
C ASP A 96 -9.99 -2.23 15.03
N ALA A 97 -9.11 -1.28 14.68
CA ALA A 97 -9.39 -0.32 13.63
C ALA A 97 -9.64 -1.01 12.29
N TYR A 98 -8.86 -2.03 11.92
CA TYR A 98 -9.06 -2.79 10.68
C TYR A 98 -10.43 -3.48 10.62
N LYS A 99 -10.91 -4.02 11.74
CA LYS A 99 -12.24 -4.65 11.82
C LYS A 99 -13.39 -3.64 11.75
N GLU A 100 -13.19 -2.45 12.33
CA GLU A 100 -14.23 -1.42 12.43
C GLU A 100 -14.31 -0.58 11.14
N ASN A 101 -13.15 -0.11 10.66
CA ASN A 101 -13.02 0.80 9.54
C ASN A 101 -11.58 0.75 8.98
N SER A 102 -11.42 0.16 7.80
CA SER A 102 -10.17 0.01 7.07
C SER A 102 -9.37 1.33 6.97
N ASP A 103 -10.04 2.46 6.76
CA ASP A 103 -9.42 3.79 6.61
C ASP A 103 -8.72 4.22 7.91
N LYS A 104 -9.35 3.96 9.06
CA LYS A 104 -8.74 4.24 10.37
C LYS A 104 -7.50 3.37 10.61
N ALA A 105 -7.48 2.14 10.10
CA ALA A 105 -6.32 1.27 10.23
C ALA A 105 -5.12 1.82 9.45
N ALA A 106 -5.34 2.33 8.23
CA ALA A 106 -4.28 2.95 7.43
C ALA A 106 -3.71 4.20 8.12
N ALA A 107 -4.58 5.05 8.69
CA ALA A 107 -4.16 6.25 9.41
C ALA A 107 -3.36 5.94 10.69
N LEU A 108 -3.64 4.83 11.36
CA LEU A 108 -2.87 4.36 12.52
C LEU A 108 -1.57 3.66 12.13
N LEU A 109 -1.54 2.99 10.96
CA LEU A 109 -0.38 2.26 10.48
C LEU A 109 0.69 3.19 9.91
N ALA A 110 0.30 4.27 9.23
CA ALA A 110 1.25 5.16 8.56
C ALA A 110 2.33 5.77 9.49
N PRO A 111 2.03 6.29 10.69
CA PRO A 111 3.05 6.81 11.61
C PRO A 111 4.04 5.73 12.08
N VAL A 112 3.55 4.49 12.23
CA VAL A 112 4.36 3.34 12.62
C VAL A 112 5.34 3.00 11.51
N LEU A 113 4.86 2.91 10.27
CA LEU A 113 5.71 2.65 9.10
C LEU A 113 6.74 3.76 8.90
N ALA A 114 6.35 5.03 9.05
CA ALA A 114 7.28 6.16 8.98
C ALA A 114 8.41 6.03 10.00
N SER A 115 8.07 5.75 11.27
CA SER A 115 9.03 5.73 12.37
C SER A 115 9.92 4.49 12.35
N GLN A 116 9.35 3.31 12.07
CA GLN A 116 10.05 2.03 12.19
C GLN A 116 10.82 1.66 10.92
N LEU A 117 10.33 2.05 9.74
CA LEU A 117 11.01 1.79 8.47
C LEU A 117 11.82 3.00 7.96
N GLY A 118 11.79 4.13 8.70
CA GLY A 118 12.49 5.36 8.32
C GLY A 118 11.94 5.98 7.02
N LEU A 119 10.65 5.81 6.76
CA LEU A 119 10.00 6.30 5.54
C LEU A 119 9.57 7.76 5.71
N ALA A 120 9.62 8.51 4.61
CA ALA A 120 8.96 9.81 4.54
C ALA A 120 7.46 9.68 4.79
N SER A 121 6.84 10.72 5.35
CA SER A 121 5.42 10.67 5.71
C SER A 121 4.51 10.42 4.50
N SER A 122 4.82 10.99 3.34
CA SER A 122 4.09 10.76 2.08
C SER A 122 4.12 9.28 1.67
N VAL A 123 5.32 8.67 1.64
CA VAL A 123 5.53 7.26 1.31
C VAL A 123 4.85 6.33 2.32
N ALA A 124 4.96 6.64 3.62
CA ALA A 124 4.39 5.82 4.68
C ALA A 124 2.85 5.75 4.62
N VAL A 125 2.18 6.87 4.27
CA VAL A 125 0.72 6.89 4.10
C VAL A 125 0.29 6.09 2.87
N LEU A 126 0.95 6.29 1.73
CA LEU A 126 0.68 5.51 0.51
C LEU A 126 0.85 4.01 0.76
N LEU A 127 1.94 3.63 1.44
CA LEU A 127 2.21 2.25 1.82
C LEU A 127 1.12 1.70 2.76
N ALA A 128 0.72 2.44 3.78
CA ALA A 128 -0.32 2.02 4.71
C ALA A 128 -1.65 1.74 3.99
N VAL A 129 -2.06 2.66 3.12
CA VAL A 129 -3.30 2.52 2.33
C VAL A 129 -3.23 1.29 1.43
N LEU A 130 -2.12 1.10 0.69
CA LEU A 130 -1.93 -0.07 -0.18
C LEU A 130 -1.96 -1.40 0.60
N ILE A 131 -1.33 -1.46 1.78
CA ILE A 131 -1.39 -2.64 2.66
C ILE A 131 -2.82 -2.93 3.06
N ILE A 132 -3.56 -1.93 3.55
CA ILE A 132 -4.95 -2.12 3.98
C ILE A 132 -5.82 -2.59 2.81
N LYS A 133 -5.66 -2.04 1.61
CA LYS A 133 -6.41 -2.49 0.42
C LYS A 133 -6.06 -3.93 0.03
N THR A 134 -4.78 -4.28 0.06
CA THR A 134 -4.31 -5.65 -0.22
C THR A 134 -4.86 -6.66 0.78
N LEU A 135 -4.91 -6.30 2.07
CA LEU A 135 -5.49 -7.15 3.11
C LEU A 135 -7.00 -7.22 3.00
N SER A 136 -7.66 -6.09 2.70
CA SER A 136 -9.11 -6.04 2.53
C SER A 136 -9.57 -6.94 1.38
N SER A 137 -8.86 -6.90 0.24
CA SER A 137 -9.13 -7.80 -0.88
C SER A 137 -8.85 -9.27 -0.53
N ALA A 138 -7.78 -9.56 0.23
CA ALA A 138 -7.47 -10.93 0.67
C ALA A 138 -8.45 -11.48 1.74
N THR A 139 -9.05 -10.61 2.55
CA THR A 139 -9.95 -10.98 3.65
C THR A 139 -11.43 -10.96 3.24
N THR A 140 -11.74 -10.61 2.00
CA THR A 140 -13.11 -10.58 1.48
C THR A 140 -13.71 -11.99 1.52
N GLY A 141 -14.51 -12.29 2.54
CA GLY A 141 -15.11 -13.61 2.80
C GLY A 141 -14.76 -14.23 4.15
N ILE A 142 -13.86 -13.62 4.93
CA ILE A 142 -13.44 -14.12 6.24
C ILE A 142 -14.04 -13.24 7.33
N SER A 143 -15.03 -13.76 8.06
CA SER A 143 -15.82 -12.99 9.03
C SER A 143 -15.10 -12.68 10.35
N SER A 144 -13.87 -13.19 10.54
CA SER A 144 -13.07 -12.97 11.75
C SER A 144 -11.58 -12.87 11.43
N ALA A 145 -11.08 -11.65 11.27
CA ALA A 145 -9.66 -11.38 11.10
C ALA A 145 -8.97 -11.33 12.49
N THR A 146 -8.41 -12.46 12.96
CA THR A 146 -7.47 -12.45 14.10
C THR A 146 -6.09 -11.96 13.64
N SER A 147 -5.22 -11.55 14.57
CA SER A 147 -3.86 -11.08 14.22
C SER A 147 -3.10 -12.15 13.44
N ASP A 148 -3.18 -13.41 13.89
CA ASP A 148 -2.56 -14.55 13.22
C ASP A 148 -3.15 -14.78 11.83
N THR A 149 -4.46 -14.63 11.67
CA THR A 149 -5.13 -14.78 10.36
C THR A 149 -4.71 -13.67 9.40
N ILE A 150 -4.62 -12.43 9.89
CA ILE A 150 -4.14 -11.28 9.08
C ILE A 150 -2.69 -11.53 8.65
N CYS A 151 -1.84 -11.99 9.57
CA CYS A 151 -0.45 -12.27 9.27
C CYS A 151 -0.25 -13.45 8.31
N GLU A 152 -0.99 -14.53 8.46
CA GLU A 152 -0.95 -15.65 7.50
C GLU A 152 -1.44 -15.21 6.11
N LEU A 153 -2.54 -14.45 6.02
CA LEU A 153 -3.03 -13.94 4.75
C LEU A 153 -2.06 -12.96 4.11
N TRP A 154 -1.50 -12.05 4.91
CA TRP A 154 -0.49 -11.12 4.43
C TRP A 154 0.74 -11.87 3.91
N LYS A 155 1.17 -12.90 4.64
CA LYS A 155 2.27 -13.78 4.23
C LYS A 155 2.02 -14.38 2.85
N THR A 156 0.82 -14.92 2.60
CA THR A 156 0.50 -15.46 1.26
C THR A 156 0.63 -14.42 0.15
N LYS A 157 0.24 -13.16 0.41
CA LYS A 157 0.39 -12.06 -0.56
C LYS A 157 1.85 -11.63 -0.75
N VAL A 158 2.64 -11.67 0.31
CA VAL A 158 4.08 -11.41 0.25
C VAL A 158 4.80 -12.52 -0.51
N ASP A 159 4.51 -13.78 -0.22
CA ASP A 159 5.13 -14.94 -0.87
C ASP A 159 4.77 -15.02 -2.36
N ASP A 160 3.50 -14.75 -2.73
CA ASP A 160 3.06 -14.66 -4.13
C ASP A 160 3.79 -13.57 -4.92
N SER A 161 4.12 -12.45 -4.26
CA SER A 161 4.90 -11.36 -4.84
C SER A 161 6.39 -11.72 -5.01
N ILE A 162 6.92 -12.67 -4.23
CA ILE A 162 8.33 -13.11 -4.27
C ILE A 162 8.52 -14.22 -5.31
N ASP A 163 7.60 -15.19 -5.38
CA ASP A 163 7.71 -16.34 -6.27
C ASP A 163 7.33 -16.02 -7.72
N ASN A 164 6.53 -14.97 -7.93
CA ASN A 164 6.02 -14.60 -9.25
C ASN A 164 6.24 -13.11 -9.59
N PRO A 165 7.48 -12.66 -9.85
CA PRO A 165 7.79 -11.24 -10.15
C PRO A 165 7.19 -10.71 -11.46
N GLN A 166 6.37 -11.47 -12.18
CA GLN A 166 5.60 -11.03 -13.34
C GLN A 166 4.32 -11.87 -13.55
N VAL A 167 3.17 -11.40 -13.08
CA VAL A 167 1.90 -11.54 -13.83
C VAL A 167 1.10 -10.24 -13.68
N SER A 168 1.62 -9.18 -14.30
CA SER A 168 0.75 -8.21 -14.93
C SER A 168 0.63 -8.66 -16.38
N GLY A 169 -0.49 -9.30 -16.72
CA GLY A 169 -0.80 -9.68 -18.09
C GLY A 169 -1.60 -10.98 -18.23
N SER A 170 -2.83 -10.82 -18.69
CA SER A 170 -3.67 -11.79 -19.41
C SER A 170 -4.65 -12.62 -18.60
N GLU A 171 -5.76 -11.98 -18.25
CA GLU A 171 -7.10 -12.54 -18.43
C GLU A 171 -7.72 -11.78 -19.62
N THR A 172 -8.31 -12.31 -20.68
CA THR A 172 -8.71 -13.66 -21.08
C THR A 172 -9.11 -13.56 -22.56
N ILE A 173 -8.56 -14.38 -23.46
CA ILE A 173 -9.35 -15.18 -24.41
C ILE A 173 -8.44 -16.17 -25.15
N SER A 174 -8.57 -17.44 -24.79
CA SER A 174 -8.27 -18.56 -25.68
C SER A 174 -9.39 -19.58 -25.58
N SER A 175 -9.95 -19.91 -26.74
CA SER A 175 -10.72 -21.10 -27.17
C SER A 175 -11.79 -20.60 -28.16
N GLU A 176 -11.90 -21.05 -29.40
CA GLU A 176 -11.48 -22.31 -30.01
C GLU A 176 -11.42 -22.15 -31.54
N ALA A 177 -10.68 -23.06 -32.18
CA ALA A 177 -10.60 -23.34 -33.62
C ALA A 177 -12.01 -23.62 -34.23
N ILE A 178 -12.23 -23.77 -35.54
CA ILE A 178 -11.79 -24.89 -36.39
C ILE A 178 -12.16 -24.52 -37.84
N ALA A 179 -11.24 -24.83 -38.76
CA ALA A 179 -11.43 -24.74 -40.21
C ALA A 179 -12.45 -25.76 -40.75
N ASN A 180 -13.20 -25.37 -41.78
CA ASN A 180 -13.58 -26.24 -42.89
C ASN A 180 -13.88 -25.41 -44.13
#